data_AF-A0A815X9R2-F1
#
_entry.id   AF-A0A815X9R2-F1
#
_cell.length_a   1.000
_cell.length_b   1.000
_cell.length_c   1.000
_cell.angle_alpha   90.00
_cell.angle_beta   90.00
_cell.angle_gamma   90.00
#
_symmetry.space_group_name_H-M   'P 1'
#
loop_
_entity.id
_entity.type
_entity.pdbx_description
1 polymer ?
#
loop_
_entity_poly.entity_id
_entity_poly.type
_entity_poly.pdbx_seq_one_letter_code
_entity_poly.pdbx_strand_id
1 'polypeptide(L)'
;NSLQAQKISSATEHAKTQLKYAFEEIAQSKTRNKKVVSPRSIRADTLFMVPSGDWTSGFFPGNLWFMYELTKNKFWLKKAQEFTANLESEKTNGKTHDMGVKMYCSFGNGYRLTKNANYKTILLESARTLMTRFNPKIGCIKSWDHHNDVWEFPVIIDNMMNLELLFWAFKETKDSTFYKVAFVSRSWI
;
A
#
# COMPACT_ATOMS: atom_id res chain seq x y z
N ASN A 1 4.80 -17.33 -25.73
CA ASN A 1 5.27 -17.01 -27.11
C ASN A 1 6.30 -15.88 -27.03
N SER A 2 7.35 -15.90 -27.87
CA SER A 2 8.55 -15.02 -27.82
C SER A 2 8.25 -13.52 -27.90
N LEU A 3 7.20 -13.13 -28.64
CA LEU A 3 6.72 -11.75 -28.75
C LEU A 3 6.23 -11.18 -27.41
N GLN A 4 5.57 -11.99 -26.59
CA GLN A 4 5.11 -11.57 -25.27
C GLN A 4 6.28 -11.37 -24.31
N ALA A 5 7.27 -12.26 -24.36
CA ALA A 5 8.50 -12.14 -23.59
C ALA A 5 9.30 -10.87 -23.98
N GLN A 6 9.40 -10.55 -25.26
CA GLN A 6 10.04 -9.31 -25.74
C GLN A 6 9.31 -8.04 -25.28
N LYS A 7 7.97 -8.01 -25.35
CA LYS A 7 7.18 -6.87 -24.84
C LYS A 7 7.37 -6.67 -23.34
N ILE A 8 7.36 -7.75 -22.56
CA ILE A 8 7.61 -7.71 -21.11
C ILE A 8 9.02 -7.19 -20.83
N SER A 9 10.03 -7.64 -21.59
CA SER A 9 11.40 -7.16 -21.45
C SER A 9 11.51 -5.66 -21.71
N SER A 10 10.92 -5.15 -22.80
CA SER A 10 10.96 -3.73 -23.14
C SER A 10 10.25 -2.85 -22.09
N ALA A 11 9.05 -3.25 -21.64
CA ALA A 11 8.33 -2.54 -20.59
C ALA A 11 9.10 -2.54 -19.27
N THR A 12 9.75 -3.65 -18.93
CA THR A 12 10.57 -3.76 -17.72
C THR A 12 11.79 -2.83 -17.80
N GLU A 13 12.48 -2.74 -18.94
CA GLU A 13 13.59 -1.80 -19.10
C GLU A 13 13.13 -0.34 -19.01
N HIS A 14 12.00 0.00 -19.61
CA HIS A 14 11.44 1.34 -19.47
C HIS A 14 11.13 1.68 -18.00
N ALA A 15 10.49 0.76 -17.27
CA ALA A 15 10.21 0.93 -15.84
C ALA A 15 11.49 1.05 -14.99
N LYS A 16 12.55 0.28 -15.31
CA LYS A 16 13.86 0.42 -14.64
C LYS A 16 14.41 1.83 -14.80
N THR A 17 14.39 2.38 -16.01
CA THR A 17 14.89 3.74 -16.29
C THR A 17 14.10 4.78 -15.51
N GLN A 18 12.77 4.72 -15.56
CA GLN A 18 11.91 5.68 -14.84
C GLN A 18 12.10 5.61 -13.32
N LEU A 19 12.17 4.41 -12.73
CA LEU A 19 12.36 4.26 -11.29
C LEU A 19 13.77 4.65 -10.82
N LYS A 20 14.80 4.42 -11.65
CA LYS A 20 16.15 4.92 -11.35
C LYS A 20 16.19 6.44 -11.32
N TYR A 21 15.60 7.09 -12.33
CA TYR A 21 15.47 8.54 -12.35
C TYR A 21 14.67 9.06 -11.15
N ALA A 22 13.58 8.38 -10.78
CA ALA A 22 12.82 8.73 -9.58
C ALA A 22 13.68 8.69 -8.30
N PHE A 23 14.66 7.78 -8.17
CA PHE A 23 15.56 7.79 -7.00
C PHE A 23 16.46 9.03 -6.95
N GLU A 24 16.93 9.52 -8.10
CA GLU A 24 17.74 10.74 -8.20
C GLU A 24 16.92 11.96 -7.75
N GLU A 25 15.68 12.06 -8.23
CA GLU A 25 14.74 13.13 -7.85
C GLU A 25 14.32 13.05 -6.37
N ILE A 26 14.10 11.84 -5.84
CA ILE A 26 13.82 11.64 -4.41
C ILE A 26 15.01 12.12 -3.56
N ALA A 27 16.25 11.82 -3.96
CA ALA A 27 17.43 12.24 -3.21
C ALA A 27 17.52 13.77 -3.13
N GLN A 28 17.24 14.47 -4.23
CA GLN A 28 17.20 15.94 -4.27
C GLN A 28 16.06 16.51 -3.41
N SER A 29 14.86 15.92 -3.47
CA SER A 29 13.68 16.41 -2.73
C SER A 29 13.78 16.26 -1.21
N LYS A 30 14.38 15.17 -0.70
CA LYS A 30 14.52 14.89 0.75
C LYS A 30 15.37 15.93 1.48
N THR A 31 16.27 16.62 0.78
CA THR A 31 17.04 17.73 1.35
C THR A 31 16.16 18.89 1.82
N ARG A 32 14.95 19.02 1.25
CA ARG A 32 14.01 20.11 1.54
C ARG A 32 13.01 19.79 2.66
N ASN A 33 12.65 18.52 2.86
CA ASN A 33 11.72 18.11 3.91
C ASN A 33 11.99 16.68 4.38
N LYS A 34 12.43 16.50 5.63
CA LYS A 34 12.82 15.18 6.17
C LYS A 34 11.65 14.25 6.53
N LYS A 35 10.41 14.73 6.51
CA LYS A 35 9.23 13.95 6.95
C LYS A 35 8.53 13.16 5.84
N VAL A 36 8.96 13.31 4.58
CA VAL A 36 8.34 12.64 3.43
C VAL A 36 9.07 11.34 3.07
N VAL A 37 8.30 10.31 2.68
CA VAL A 37 8.81 8.93 2.53
C VAL A 37 8.65 8.38 1.11
N SER A 38 7.65 8.84 0.36
CA SER A 38 7.30 8.28 -0.96
C SER A 38 6.99 9.37 -1.99
N PRO A 39 7.39 9.21 -3.26
CA PRO A 39 6.94 10.08 -4.36
C PRO A 39 5.47 9.84 -4.68
N ARG A 40 4.76 10.91 -5.10
CA ARG A 40 3.34 10.83 -5.48
C ARG A 40 3.08 11.32 -6.90
N SER A 41 3.53 12.51 -7.25
CA SER A 41 3.27 13.11 -8.56
C SER A 41 4.31 14.17 -8.92
N ILE A 42 4.28 14.66 -10.16
CA ILE A 42 5.02 15.84 -10.58
C ILE A 42 4.07 17.04 -10.52
N ARG A 43 4.52 18.17 -9.97
CA ARG A 43 3.78 19.44 -9.94
C ARG A 43 4.74 20.55 -10.34
N ALA A 44 4.42 21.28 -11.41
CA ALA A 44 5.29 22.33 -11.97
C ALA A 44 6.76 21.87 -12.06
N ASP A 45 6.96 20.74 -12.74
CA ASP A 45 8.27 20.09 -12.95
C ASP A 45 9.05 19.70 -11.69
N THR A 46 8.41 19.70 -10.53
CA THR A 46 9.01 19.25 -9.27
C THR A 46 8.33 17.98 -8.75
N LEU A 47 9.16 17.04 -8.29
CA LEU A 47 8.66 15.83 -7.62
C LEU A 47 7.97 16.18 -6.29
N PHE A 48 6.67 15.90 -6.22
CA PHE A 48 5.88 16.01 -5.01
C PHE A 48 5.97 14.71 -4.19
N MET A 49 6.45 14.85 -2.96
CA MET A 49 6.64 13.75 -2.00
C MET A 49 5.60 13.82 -0.89
N VAL A 50 5.26 12.67 -0.31
CA VAL A 50 4.24 12.55 0.74
C VAL A 50 4.77 11.86 2.00
N PRO A 51 4.23 12.19 3.19
CA PRO A 51 4.51 11.47 4.43
C PRO A 51 3.93 10.05 4.41
N SER A 52 4.30 9.22 5.39
CA SER A 52 3.80 7.84 5.52
C SER A 52 2.28 7.77 5.65
N GLY A 53 1.67 8.76 6.30
CA GLY A 53 0.22 8.82 6.52
C GLY A 53 -0.63 9.11 5.28
N ASP A 54 -0.04 9.56 4.17
CA ASP A 54 -0.77 9.77 2.92
C ASP A 54 -1.22 8.43 2.33
N TRP A 55 -2.43 8.37 1.78
CA TRP A 55 -3.01 7.14 1.22
C TRP A 55 -2.19 6.56 0.06
N THR A 56 -1.41 7.38 -0.65
CA THR A 56 -0.58 6.91 -1.77
C THR A 56 0.79 6.37 -1.34
N SER A 57 1.13 6.42 -0.05
CA SER A 57 2.49 6.16 0.43
C SER A 57 2.97 4.72 0.17
N GLY A 58 2.04 3.76 0.04
CA GLY A 58 2.28 2.34 -0.23
C GLY A 58 2.57 1.97 -1.68
N PHE A 59 2.23 2.82 -2.66
CA PHE A 59 2.35 2.44 -4.08
C PHE A 59 3.79 2.37 -4.55
N PHE A 60 4.63 3.35 -4.18
CA PHE A 60 6.01 3.37 -4.61
C PHE A 60 6.80 2.12 -4.14
N PRO A 61 6.81 1.74 -2.85
CA PRO A 61 7.43 0.48 -2.44
C PRO A 61 6.79 -0.75 -3.11
N GLY A 62 5.49 -0.75 -3.38
CA GLY A 62 4.83 -1.81 -4.16
C GLY A 62 5.41 -1.99 -5.56
N ASN A 63 5.64 -0.89 -6.28
CA ASN A 63 6.31 -0.92 -7.59
C ASN A 63 7.74 -1.49 -7.50
N LEU A 64 8.48 -1.16 -6.44
CA LEU A 64 9.83 -1.71 -6.24
C LEU A 64 9.80 -3.22 -5.98
N TRP A 65 8.80 -3.73 -5.26
CA TRP A 65 8.60 -5.16 -5.10
C TRP A 65 8.27 -5.84 -6.43
N PHE A 66 7.43 -5.24 -7.28
CA PHE A 66 7.18 -5.76 -8.63
C PHE A 66 8.46 -5.77 -9.48
N MET A 67 9.32 -4.75 -9.38
CA MET A 67 10.61 -4.77 -10.07
C MET A 67 11.51 -5.91 -9.59
N TYR A 68 11.54 -6.18 -8.28
CA TYR A 68 12.25 -7.35 -7.77
C TYR A 68 11.64 -8.66 -8.29
N GLU A 69 10.32 -8.77 -8.32
CA GLU A 69 9.63 -9.96 -8.82
C GLU A 69 9.97 -10.25 -10.29
N LEU A 70 9.95 -9.22 -11.14
CA LEU A 70 10.21 -9.32 -12.57
C LEU A 70 11.68 -9.58 -12.91
N THR A 71 12.61 -9.01 -12.13
CA THR A 71 14.04 -9.01 -12.50
C THR A 71 14.90 -9.93 -11.65
N LYS A 72 14.41 -10.33 -10.47
CA LYS A 72 15.17 -11.00 -9.39
C LYS A 72 16.45 -10.28 -8.95
N ASN A 73 16.63 -9.01 -9.33
CA ASN A 73 17.83 -8.25 -9.02
C ASN A 73 17.79 -7.74 -7.57
N LYS A 74 18.84 -8.03 -6.80
CA LYS A 74 18.99 -7.66 -5.39
C LYS A 74 18.96 -6.16 -5.13
N PHE A 75 19.28 -5.33 -6.13
CA PHE A 75 19.12 -3.88 -6.05
C PHE A 75 17.66 -3.51 -5.75
N TRP A 76 16.71 -4.06 -6.50
CA TRP A 76 15.28 -3.78 -6.30
C TRP A 76 14.77 -4.34 -4.99
N LEU A 77 15.25 -5.53 -4.58
CA LEU A 77 14.93 -6.09 -3.26
C LEU A 77 15.33 -5.12 -2.14
N LYS A 78 16.58 -4.64 -2.15
CA LYS A 78 17.08 -3.73 -1.13
C LYS A 78 16.27 -2.42 -1.11
N LYS A 79 16.00 -1.84 -2.28
CA LYS A 79 15.19 -0.61 -2.39
C LYS A 79 13.74 -0.82 -1.93
N ALA A 80 13.12 -1.94 -2.28
CA ALA A 80 11.77 -2.25 -1.83
C ALA A 80 11.71 -2.39 -0.30
N GLN A 81 12.69 -3.05 0.32
CA GLN A 81 12.79 -3.17 1.79
C GLN A 81 12.99 -1.80 2.45
N GLU A 82 13.92 -0.97 1.94
CA GLU A 82 14.19 0.39 2.45
C GLU A 82 12.94 1.27 2.44
N PHE A 83 12.20 1.31 1.32
CA PHE A 83 11.01 2.16 1.21
C PHE A 83 9.79 1.59 1.97
N THR A 84 9.67 0.26 2.06
CA THR A 84 8.59 -0.38 2.84
C THR A 84 8.75 -0.09 4.34
N ALA A 85 9.97 -0.13 4.87
CA ALA A 85 10.24 0.11 6.29
C ALA A 85 9.76 1.50 6.77
N ASN A 86 9.77 2.52 5.89
CA ASN A 86 9.32 3.87 6.22
C ASN A 86 7.81 3.96 6.50
N LEU A 87 7.03 2.90 6.23
CA LEU A 87 5.59 2.86 6.44
C LEU A 87 5.18 2.09 7.70
N GLU A 88 6.13 1.52 8.45
CA GLU A 88 5.78 0.63 9.57
C GLU A 88 4.93 1.34 10.65
N SER A 89 5.15 2.63 10.88
CA SER A 89 4.34 3.42 11.83
C SER A 89 2.87 3.51 11.47
N GLU A 90 2.51 3.26 10.21
CA GLU A 90 1.11 3.32 9.75
C GLU A 90 0.31 2.08 10.12
N LYS A 91 0.94 1.00 10.59
CA LYS A 91 0.23 -0.25 10.95
C LYS A 91 -0.89 -0.05 11.98
N THR A 92 -0.80 0.99 12.80
CA THR A 92 -1.81 1.37 13.80
C THR A 92 -2.62 2.63 13.43
N ASN A 93 -2.58 3.09 12.17
CA ASN A 93 -3.32 4.26 11.73
C ASN A 93 -4.82 3.96 11.53
N GLY A 94 -5.58 3.94 12.62
CA GLY A 94 -7.01 3.67 12.63
C GLY A 94 -7.91 4.81 12.14
N LYS A 95 -7.36 5.88 11.56
CA LYS A 95 -8.12 7.08 11.12
C LYS A 95 -8.50 7.08 9.63
N THR A 96 -8.09 6.05 8.90
CA THR A 96 -8.35 5.91 7.46
C THR A 96 -8.65 4.45 7.09
N HIS A 97 -9.46 4.25 6.07
CA HIS A 97 -9.65 2.94 5.43
C HIS A 97 -8.47 2.51 4.54
N ASP A 98 -7.57 3.43 4.19
CA ASP A 98 -6.45 3.23 3.23
C ASP A 98 -5.33 2.33 3.77
N MET A 99 -5.62 1.52 4.77
CA MET A 99 -4.69 0.56 5.34
C MET A 99 -4.31 -0.52 4.33
N GLY A 100 -5.23 -0.94 3.46
CA GLY A 100 -4.93 -1.91 2.41
C GLY A 100 -3.95 -1.35 1.38
N VAL A 101 -4.23 -0.17 0.83
CA VAL A 101 -3.33 0.46 -0.16
C VAL A 101 -1.97 0.83 0.43
N LYS A 102 -1.92 1.30 1.69
CA LYS A 102 -0.64 1.62 2.35
C LYS A 102 0.14 0.36 2.70
N MET A 103 -0.48 -0.56 3.44
CA MET A 103 0.21 -1.66 4.10
C MET A 103 0.28 -2.90 3.23
N TYR A 104 -0.79 -3.24 2.52
CA TYR A 104 -0.83 -4.47 1.71
C TYR A 104 -0.07 -4.32 0.38
N CYS A 105 -0.11 -3.14 -0.27
CA CYS A 105 0.74 -2.91 -1.45
C CYS A 105 2.24 -2.92 -1.12
N SER A 106 2.64 -2.53 0.10
CA SER A 106 4.03 -2.49 0.54
C SER A 106 4.45 -3.79 1.24
N PHE A 107 4.12 -3.94 2.53
CA PHE A 107 4.44 -5.11 3.34
C PHE A 107 3.81 -6.39 2.78
N GLY A 108 2.61 -6.33 2.18
CA GLY A 108 1.93 -7.50 1.59
C GLY A 108 2.73 -8.11 0.44
N ASN A 109 3.20 -7.27 -0.48
CA ASN A 109 4.12 -7.72 -1.55
C ASN A 109 5.46 -8.21 -0.99
N GLY A 110 6.01 -7.52 0.00
CA GLY A 110 7.22 -7.97 0.71
C GLY A 110 7.06 -9.36 1.32
N TYR A 111 5.96 -9.61 2.03
CA TYR A 111 5.67 -10.91 2.63
C TYR A 111 5.47 -11.99 1.56
N ARG A 112 4.71 -11.67 0.51
CA ARG A 112 4.45 -12.58 -0.62
C ARG A 112 5.74 -13.11 -1.25
N LEU A 113 6.72 -12.22 -1.46
CA LEU A 113 7.97 -12.53 -2.17
C LEU A 113 9.09 -13.06 -1.26
N THR A 114 9.12 -12.69 0.02
CA THR A 114 10.24 -13.03 0.92
C THR A 114 9.87 -13.97 2.06
N LYS A 115 8.57 -14.15 2.33
CA LYS A 115 8.05 -14.87 3.51
C LYS A 115 8.58 -14.37 4.85
N ASN A 116 9.02 -13.11 4.92
CA ASN A 116 9.50 -12.49 6.16
C ASN A 116 8.38 -12.48 7.23
N ALA A 117 8.58 -13.20 8.33
CA ALA A 117 7.61 -13.33 9.40
C ALA A 117 7.24 -11.99 10.06
N ASN A 118 8.18 -11.03 10.13
CA ASN A 118 7.90 -9.70 10.67
C ASN A 118 6.84 -8.96 9.85
N TYR A 119 6.90 -9.09 8.51
CA TYR A 119 5.88 -8.48 7.64
C TYR A 119 4.51 -9.09 7.86
N LYS A 120 4.42 -10.41 8.13
CA LYS A 120 3.15 -11.04 8.50
C LYS A 120 2.58 -10.44 9.79
N THR A 121 3.40 -10.25 10.82
CA THR A 121 2.97 -9.61 12.07
C THR A 121 2.44 -8.20 11.84
N ILE A 122 3.18 -7.37 11.11
CA ILE A 122 2.79 -5.98 10.78
C ILE A 122 1.46 -5.95 10.01
N LEU A 123 1.29 -6.84 9.03
CA LEU A 123 0.06 -6.89 8.22
C LEU A 123 -1.15 -7.36 9.02
N LEU A 124 -0.99 -8.34 9.92
CA LEU A 124 -2.09 -8.78 10.79
C LEU A 124 -2.50 -7.68 11.78
N GLU A 125 -1.55 -6.90 12.29
CA GLU A 125 -1.85 -5.70 13.09
C GLU A 125 -2.59 -4.65 12.25
N SER A 126 -2.12 -4.36 11.05
CA SER A 126 -2.76 -3.44 10.10
C SER A 126 -4.19 -3.85 9.76
N ALA A 127 -4.43 -5.15 9.57
CA ALA A 127 -5.76 -5.70 9.31
C ALA A 127 -6.69 -5.51 10.52
N ARG A 128 -6.19 -5.74 11.75
CA ARG A 128 -6.96 -5.47 12.97
C ARG A 128 -7.29 -3.99 13.11
N THR A 129 -6.33 -3.12 12.83
CA THR A 129 -6.56 -1.67 12.81
C THR A 129 -7.61 -1.26 11.78
N LEU A 130 -7.61 -1.84 10.58
CA LEU A 130 -8.65 -1.56 9.58
C LEU A 130 -10.04 -2.01 10.06
N MET A 131 -10.15 -3.17 10.71
CA MET A 131 -11.43 -3.66 11.24
C MET A 131 -12.05 -2.76 12.32
N THR A 132 -11.27 -1.96 13.06
CA THR A 132 -11.84 -1.05 14.07
C THR A 132 -12.75 0.02 13.47
N ARG A 133 -12.64 0.26 12.16
CA ARG A 133 -13.45 1.22 11.41
C ARG A 133 -14.76 0.62 10.88
N PHE A 134 -14.99 -0.68 11.05
CA PHE A 134 -16.23 -1.34 10.66
C PHE A 134 -17.37 -1.03 11.63
N ASN A 135 -18.52 -0.62 11.09
CA ASN A 135 -19.74 -0.44 11.85
C ASN A 135 -20.72 -1.58 11.52
N PRO A 136 -21.09 -2.45 12.48
CA PRO A 136 -21.96 -3.60 12.21
C PRO A 136 -23.41 -3.23 11.89
N LYS A 137 -23.90 -2.05 12.29
CA LYS A 137 -25.25 -1.58 11.95
C LYS A 137 -25.32 -1.08 10.51
N ILE A 138 -24.27 -0.40 10.06
CA ILE A 138 -24.16 0.13 8.69
C ILE A 138 -23.70 -0.96 7.72
N GLY A 139 -22.87 -1.90 8.19
CA GLY A 139 -22.31 -2.96 7.36
C GLY A 139 -21.10 -2.51 6.54
N CYS A 140 -20.46 -1.38 6.87
CA CYS A 140 -19.33 -0.83 6.11
C CYS A 140 -18.16 -0.41 7.00
N ILE A 141 -16.99 -0.26 6.38
CA ILE A 141 -15.80 0.40 6.93
C ILE A 141 -15.91 1.91 6.66
N LYS A 142 -15.75 2.74 7.69
CA LYS A 142 -15.74 4.21 7.54
C LYS A 142 -14.50 4.66 6.78
N SER A 143 -14.64 5.45 5.72
CA SER A 143 -13.49 5.87 4.88
C SER A 143 -12.51 6.79 5.62
N TRP A 144 -13.02 7.86 6.24
CA TRP A 144 -12.22 8.89 6.94
C TRP A 144 -12.99 9.51 8.11
N ASP A 145 -12.30 10.35 8.89
CA ASP A 145 -12.85 11.00 10.10
C ASP A 145 -12.94 12.54 10.02
N HIS A 146 -12.59 13.16 8.88
CA HIS A 146 -12.76 14.60 8.64
C HIS A 146 -14.10 14.94 7.98
N HIS A 147 -14.48 16.23 7.96
CA HIS A 147 -15.75 16.70 7.40
C HIS A 147 -17.00 16.02 8.00
N ASN A 148 -17.00 15.76 9.32
CA ASN A 148 -18.14 15.14 10.01
C ASN A 148 -19.38 16.06 10.05
N ASP A 149 -19.22 17.35 9.75
CA ASP A 149 -20.29 18.31 9.52
C ASP A 149 -21.07 18.06 8.22
N VAL A 150 -20.44 17.36 7.26
CA VAL A 150 -21.03 17.02 5.96
C VAL A 150 -21.45 15.55 5.92
N TRP A 151 -20.63 14.64 6.47
CA TRP A 151 -20.82 13.20 6.36
C TRP A 151 -20.76 12.52 7.73
N GLU A 152 -21.84 11.83 8.13
CA GLU A 152 -21.88 11.08 9.39
C GLU A 152 -21.02 9.80 9.32
N PHE A 153 -21.15 9.06 8.22
CA PHE A 153 -20.41 7.83 7.95
C PHE A 153 -20.04 7.73 6.46
N PRO A 154 -18.99 8.44 5.99
CA PRO A 154 -18.60 8.41 4.60
C PRO A 154 -18.04 7.04 4.21
N VAL A 155 -18.54 6.52 3.09
CA VAL A 155 -18.07 5.30 2.42
C VAL A 155 -17.83 5.66 0.97
N ILE A 156 -16.66 5.30 0.42
CA ILE A 156 -16.31 5.53 -0.98
C ILE A 156 -15.90 4.22 -1.65
N ILE A 157 -16.02 4.17 -2.98
CA ILE A 157 -15.75 3.00 -3.82
C ILE A 157 -14.36 2.38 -3.57
N ASP A 158 -13.36 3.21 -3.28
CA ASP A 158 -11.98 2.85 -3.00
C ASP A 158 -11.83 1.93 -1.76
N ASN A 159 -12.85 1.82 -0.90
CA ASN A 159 -12.89 0.80 0.16
C ASN A 159 -12.69 -0.60 -0.41
N MET A 160 -13.22 -0.90 -1.59
CA MET A 160 -13.16 -2.24 -2.18
C MET A 160 -11.72 -2.76 -2.29
N MET A 161 -10.79 -1.89 -2.69
CA MET A 161 -9.37 -2.23 -2.83
C MET A 161 -8.72 -2.50 -1.48
N ASN A 162 -9.21 -1.89 -0.41
CA ASN A 162 -8.67 -2.07 0.94
C ASN A 162 -9.12 -3.39 1.59
N LEU A 163 -10.21 -4.00 1.12
CA LEU A 163 -10.73 -5.27 1.64
C LEU A 163 -9.80 -6.46 1.37
N GLU A 164 -8.92 -6.37 0.38
CA GLU A 164 -7.96 -7.42 0.06
C GLU A 164 -7.06 -7.78 1.26
N LEU A 165 -6.67 -6.78 2.06
CA LEU A 165 -5.91 -6.98 3.31
C LEU A 165 -6.65 -7.89 4.29
N LEU A 166 -7.97 -7.71 4.43
CA LEU A 166 -8.80 -8.51 5.34
C LEU A 166 -9.00 -9.93 4.80
N PHE A 167 -9.24 -10.10 3.50
CA PHE A 167 -9.31 -11.43 2.90
C PHE A 167 -7.99 -12.19 3.03
N TRP A 168 -6.85 -11.51 2.86
CA TRP A 168 -5.54 -12.08 3.13
C TRP A 168 -5.38 -12.50 4.59
N ALA A 169 -5.77 -11.65 5.55
CA ALA A 169 -5.68 -11.95 6.97
C ALA A 169 -6.52 -13.18 7.34
N PHE A 170 -7.73 -13.32 6.79
CA PHE A 170 -8.53 -14.54 6.93
C PHE A 170 -7.81 -15.76 6.36
N LYS A 171 -7.25 -15.67 5.14
CA LYS A 171 -6.55 -16.78 4.51
C LYS A 171 -5.40 -17.30 5.39
N GLU A 172 -4.65 -16.38 6.01
CA GLU A 172 -3.46 -16.64 6.82
C GLU A 172 -3.73 -17.12 8.25
N THR A 173 -4.87 -16.73 8.85
CA THR A 173 -5.18 -17.00 10.27
C THR A 173 -6.36 -17.95 10.48
N LYS A 174 -7.24 -18.08 9.48
CA LYS A 174 -8.56 -18.71 9.57
C LYS A 174 -9.53 -18.04 10.54
N ASP A 175 -9.20 -16.86 11.05
CA ASP A 175 -10.14 -16.06 11.86
C ASP A 175 -11.24 -15.48 10.95
N SER A 176 -12.44 -16.05 11.07
CA SER A 176 -13.61 -15.68 10.27
C SER A 176 -14.04 -14.21 10.43
N THR A 177 -13.58 -13.52 11.48
CA THR A 177 -13.92 -12.11 11.74
C THR A 177 -13.46 -11.22 10.58
N PHE A 178 -12.24 -11.43 10.07
CA PHE A 178 -11.72 -10.70 8.92
C PHE A 178 -12.59 -10.92 7.67
N TYR A 179 -12.97 -12.17 7.40
CA TYR A 179 -13.81 -12.50 6.24
C TYR A 179 -15.20 -11.86 6.36
N LYS A 180 -15.84 -11.95 7.52
CA LYS A 180 -17.18 -11.39 7.75
C LYS A 180 -17.19 -9.88 7.53
N VAL A 181 -16.22 -9.15 8.10
CA VAL A 181 -16.11 -7.70 7.92
C VAL A 181 -15.92 -7.34 6.45
N ALA A 182 -14.99 -8.03 5.76
CA ALA A 182 -14.73 -7.77 4.34
C ALA A 182 -15.93 -8.11 3.45
N PHE A 183 -16.55 -9.26 3.69
CA PHE A 183 -17.69 -9.73 2.92
C PHE A 183 -18.91 -8.83 3.08
N VAL A 184 -19.23 -8.41 4.31
CA VAL A 184 -20.37 -7.51 4.53
C VAL A 184 -20.07 -6.14 3.93
N SER A 185 -18.87 -5.59 4.11
CA SER A 185 -18.50 -4.28 3.54
C SER A 185 -18.56 -4.24 2.02
N ARG A 186 -18.24 -5.34 1.32
CA ARG A 186 -18.30 -5.39 -0.15
C ARG A 186 -19.73 -5.37 -0.71
N SER A 187 -20.73 -5.73 0.10
CA SER A 187 -22.11 -5.88 -0.38
C SER A 187 -22.86 -4.55 -0.51
N TRP A 188 -22.27 -3.46 -0.01
CA TRP A 188 -22.87 -2.14 0.06
C TRP A 188 -22.19 -1.10 -0.84
N ILE A 189 -21.14 -1.51 -1.57
CA ILE A 189 -20.29 -0.64 -2.39
C ILE A 189 -20.27 -1.20 -3.81
#